data_AF-A0A5C6EJR9-F1
#
_entry.id   AF-A0A5C6EJR9-F1
#
_cell.length_a   1.000
_cell.length_b   1.000
_cell.length_c   1.000
_cell.angle_alpha   90.00
_cell.angle_beta   90.00
_cell.angle_gamma   90.00
#
_symmetry.space_group_name_H-M   'P 1'
#
loop_
_entity.id
_entity.type
_entity.pdbx_description
1 polymer ?
#
loop_
_entity_poly.entity_id
_entity_poly.type
_entity_poly.pdbx_seq_one_letter_code
_entity_poly.pdbx_strand_id
1 'polypeptide(L)'
;MHFNERLAIDCPITMTRLFAGTAFDIPPTCDQCGKLESDCICTAAEKAEAERARQQAADRRSPESQTAVVTVQKRKGGRQATVIEGLTAKANDLPELLGKLQAACGAGGTVKAKEDLIELQGDHAATIRKSLTNLGYRVK
;
A
#
# COMPACT_ATOMS: atom_id res chain seq x y z
N MET A 1 -23.85 7.48 36.40
CA MET A 1 -24.94 7.13 35.47
C MET A 1 -25.03 8.24 34.43
N HIS A 2 -24.26 8.15 33.35
CA HIS A 2 -24.29 9.14 32.27
C HIS A 2 -25.32 8.71 31.24
N PHE A 3 -26.43 9.45 31.19
CA PHE A 3 -27.39 9.45 30.10
C PHE A 3 -26.67 9.92 28.84
N ASN A 4 -26.55 9.07 27.82
CA ASN A 4 -26.05 9.48 26.53
C ASN A 4 -27.24 9.62 25.58
N GLU A 5 -27.61 10.87 25.33
CA GLU A 5 -28.69 11.29 24.45
C GLU A 5 -28.44 10.81 23.02
N ARG A 6 -29.37 10.00 22.53
CA ARG A 6 -29.57 9.71 21.11
C ARG A 6 -29.89 11.00 20.38
N LEU A 7 -28.94 11.52 19.61
CA LEU A 7 -29.27 12.36 18.47
C LEU A 7 -29.33 11.47 17.23
N ALA A 8 -30.54 11.00 16.96
CA ALA A 8 -30.95 10.50 15.67
C ALA A 8 -30.74 11.61 14.64
N ILE A 9 -29.75 11.44 13.77
CA ILE A 9 -29.64 12.25 12.56
C ILE A 9 -30.56 11.59 11.55
N ASP A 10 -31.76 12.18 11.44
CA ASP A 10 -32.67 11.99 10.31
C ASP A 10 -31.93 12.32 9.01
N CYS A 11 -31.74 11.31 8.17
CA CYS A 11 -31.46 11.50 6.76
C CYS A 11 -32.24 10.42 5.99
N PRO A 12 -33.44 10.72 5.46
CA PRO A 12 -34.20 9.75 4.69
C PRO A 12 -33.63 9.75 3.27
N ILE A 13 -32.44 9.20 3.11
CA ILE A 13 -32.07 8.59 1.84
C ILE A 13 -32.68 7.20 1.94
N THR A 14 -33.96 7.06 1.61
CA THR A 14 -34.59 5.74 1.45
C THR A 14 -33.89 5.09 0.27
N MET A 15 -32.76 4.41 0.53
CA MET A 15 -32.11 3.52 -0.42
C MET A 15 -33.16 2.48 -0.78
N THR A 16 -33.73 2.64 -1.98
CA THR A 16 -34.84 1.86 -2.50
C THR A 16 -34.46 0.39 -2.47
N ARG A 17 -34.94 -0.35 -1.47
CA ARG A 17 -34.70 -1.79 -1.33
C ARG A 17 -35.47 -2.49 -2.44
N LEU A 18 -34.75 -2.88 -3.50
CA LEU A 18 -35.30 -3.61 -4.63
C LEU A 18 -35.87 -4.94 -4.10
N PHE A 19 -37.17 -5.16 -4.31
CA PHE A 19 -37.91 -6.36 -3.86
C PHE A 19 -38.23 -6.49 -2.36
N ALA A 20 -38.27 -5.38 -1.62
CA ALA A 20 -38.69 -5.35 -0.22
C ALA A 20 -40.00 -6.13 0.03
N GLY A 21 -39.99 -7.11 0.93
CA GLY A 21 -41.17 -7.92 1.29
C GLY A 21 -41.51 -9.07 0.34
N THR A 22 -40.61 -9.44 -0.58
CA THR A 22 -40.77 -10.62 -1.44
C THR A 22 -39.74 -11.71 -1.09
N ALA A 23 -39.89 -12.90 -1.69
CA ALA A 23 -38.91 -13.99 -1.55
C ALA A 23 -37.50 -13.64 -2.11
N PHE A 24 -37.36 -12.51 -2.80
CA PHE A 24 -36.11 -12.03 -3.38
C PHE A 24 -35.56 -10.78 -2.66
N ASP A 25 -36.09 -10.43 -1.49
CA ASP A 25 -35.60 -9.32 -0.67
C ASP A 25 -34.23 -9.64 -0.08
N ILE A 26 -33.19 -8.96 -0.56
CA ILE A 26 -31.82 -9.07 -0.05
C ILE A 26 -31.53 -7.77 0.72
N PRO A 27 -31.58 -7.78 2.06
CA PRO A 27 -31.36 -6.57 2.82
C PRO A 27 -29.88 -6.14 2.70
N PRO A 28 -29.61 -4.83 2.58
CA PRO A 28 -28.26 -4.32 2.47
C PRO A 28 -27.45 -4.63 3.72
N THR A 29 -26.23 -5.10 3.48
CA THR A 29 -25.25 -5.43 4.50
C THR A 29 -24.04 -4.52 4.40
N CYS A 30 -23.39 -4.26 5.53
CA CYS A 30 -22.12 -3.56 5.60
C CYS A 30 -21.03 -4.32 4.84
N ASP A 31 -20.33 -3.64 3.96
CA ASP A 31 -19.21 -4.13 3.15
C ASP A 31 -17.94 -4.46 3.97
N GLN A 32 -17.91 -4.10 5.26
CA GLN A 32 -16.82 -4.41 6.19
C GLN A 32 -17.12 -5.60 7.09
N CYS A 33 -18.24 -5.56 7.82
CA CYS A 33 -18.55 -6.55 8.85
C CYS A 33 -19.65 -7.54 8.46
N GLY A 34 -20.28 -7.37 7.28
CA GLY A 34 -21.32 -8.27 6.77
C GLY A 34 -22.66 -8.22 7.51
N LYS A 35 -22.78 -7.44 8.59
CA LYS A 35 -24.04 -7.23 9.30
C LYS A 35 -25.00 -6.39 8.47
N LEU A 36 -26.30 -6.54 8.70
CA LEU A 36 -27.31 -5.64 8.14
C LEU A 36 -26.94 -4.19 8.48
N GLU A 37 -27.24 -3.25 7.58
CA GLU A 37 -26.97 -1.83 7.83
C GLU A 37 -27.59 -1.34 9.15
N SER A 38 -28.72 -1.91 9.56
CA SER A 38 -29.40 -1.63 10.83
C SER A 38 -28.62 -2.07 12.07
N ASP A 39 -27.80 -3.13 11.96
CA ASP A 39 -27.07 -3.75 13.07
C ASP A 39 -25.55 -3.46 13.01
N CYS A 40 -25.14 -2.65 12.04
CA CYS A 40 -23.76 -2.28 11.83
C CYS A 40 -23.33 -1.18 12.81
N ILE A 41 -22.24 -1.44 13.54
CA ILE A 41 -21.61 -0.48 14.47
C ILE A 41 -20.25 -0.01 13.98
N CYS A 42 -19.84 -0.36 12.76
CA CYS A 42 -18.57 0.09 12.19
C CYS A 42 -18.61 1.61 11.98
N THR A 43 -17.60 2.28 12.51
CA THR A 43 -17.38 3.71 12.34
C THR A 43 -16.94 4.04 10.91
N ALA A 44 -17.15 5.28 10.48
CA ALA A 44 -16.66 5.76 9.18
C ALA A 44 -15.13 5.65 9.05
N ALA A 45 -14.39 5.82 10.15
CA ALA A 45 -12.94 5.66 10.18
C ALA A 45 -12.54 4.21 9.88
N GLU A 46 -13.14 3.23 10.55
CA GLU A 46 -12.86 1.80 10.32
C GLU A 46 -13.20 1.39 8.88
N LYS A 47 -14.32 1.89 8.34
CA LYS A 47 -14.68 1.64 6.93
C LYS A 47 -13.64 2.22 5.97
N ALA A 48 -13.19 3.45 6.20
CA ALA A 48 -12.18 4.10 5.36
C ALA A 48 -10.80 3.41 5.45
N GLU A 49 -10.41 2.94 6.63
CA GLU A 49 -9.16 2.19 6.82
C GLU A 49 -9.19 0.85 6.09
N ALA A 50 -10.28 0.11 6.19
CA ALA A 50 -10.42 -1.17 5.50
C ALA A 50 -10.55 -1.00 3.98
N GLU A 51 -11.20 0.05 3.48
CA GLU A 51 -11.17 0.42 2.07
C GLU A 51 -9.74 0.71 1.58
N ARG A 52 -8.97 1.50 2.33
CA ARG A 52 -7.55 1.77 2.01
C ARG A 52 -6.72 0.49 1.97
N ALA A 53 -6.93 -0.43 2.93
CA ALA A 53 -6.23 -1.71 2.96
C ALA A 53 -6.57 -2.58 1.73
N ARG A 54 -7.85 -2.65 1.34
CA ARG A 54 -8.28 -3.36 0.13
C ARG A 54 -7.67 -2.75 -1.13
N GLN A 55 -7.67 -1.42 -1.23
CA GLN A 55 -7.06 -0.71 -2.35
C GLN A 55 -5.54 -0.96 -2.41
N GLN A 56 -4.84 -0.90 -1.29
CA GLN A 56 -3.41 -1.19 -1.22
C GLN A 56 -3.09 -2.64 -1.62
N ALA A 57 -3.92 -3.60 -1.22
CA ALA A 57 -3.79 -5.00 -1.65
C ALA A 57 -3.99 -5.16 -3.16
N ALA A 58 -4.96 -4.44 -3.74
CA ALA A 58 -5.22 -4.44 -5.18
C ALA A 58 -4.09 -3.80 -5.99
N ASP A 59 -3.41 -2.80 -5.42
CA ASP A 59 -2.30 -2.10 -6.07
C ASP A 59 -0.96 -2.87 -6.02
N ARG A 60 -0.83 -3.86 -5.13
CA ARG A 60 0.39 -4.67 -4.96
C ARG A 60 0.69 -5.46 -6.24
N ARG A 61 1.93 -5.38 -6.74
CA ARG A 61 2.35 -6.10 -7.95
C ARG A 61 3.40 -7.15 -7.63
N SER A 62 3.43 -8.24 -8.41
CA SER A 62 4.48 -9.25 -8.28
C SER A 62 5.84 -8.70 -8.72
N PRO A 63 6.96 -9.14 -8.12
CA PRO A 63 8.31 -8.69 -8.50
C PRO A 63 8.65 -8.90 -9.98
N GLU A 64 8.26 -10.05 -10.54
CA GLU A 64 8.52 -10.46 -11.92
C GLU A 64 7.85 -9.60 -12.99
N SER A 65 6.79 -8.86 -12.61
CA SER A 65 6.05 -7.96 -13.50
C SER A 65 6.70 -6.57 -13.59
N GLN A 66 7.71 -6.31 -12.76
CA GLN A 66 8.30 -4.99 -12.56
C GLN A 66 9.75 -4.98 -13.01
N THR A 67 10.22 -3.81 -13.48
CA THR A 67 11.60 -3.62 -13.92
C THR A 67 12.26 -2.55 -13.07
N ALA A 68 13.23 -2.96 -12.26
CA ALA A 68 14.08 -2.08 -11.48
C ALA A 68 15.22 -1.54 -12.35
N VAL A 69 15.40 -0.22 -12.38
CA VAL A 69 16.50 0.46 -13.06
C VAL A 69 17.54 0.82 -12.02
N VAL A 70 18.77 0.34 -12.18
CA VAL A 70 19.86 0.58 -11.20
C VAL A 70 20.91 1.50 -11.82
N THR A 71 21.04 2.72 -11.29
CA THR A 71 22.01 3.73 -11.77
C THR A 71 22.98 4.13 -10.66
N VAL A 72 24.22 4.46 -11.03
CA VAL A 72 25.21 5.02 -10.10
C VAL A 72 25.33 6.51 -10.37
N GLN A 73 25.05 7.32 -9.36
CA GLN A 73 25.12 8.77 -9.44
C GLN A 73 26.31 9.30 -8.64
N LYS A 74 27.05 10.25 -9.20
CA LYS A 74 28.09 11.00 -8.48
C LYS A 74 27.44 12.10 -7.64
N ARG A 75 27.86 12.20 -6.38
CA ARG A 75 27.43 13.22 -5.42
C ARG A 75 28.59 14.18 -5.15
N LYS A 76 28.30 15.28 -4.45
CA LYS A 76 29.33 16.27 -4.08
C LYS A 76 30.43 15.61 -3.25
N GLY A 77 31.67 16.07 -3.45
CA GLY A 77 32.84 15.58 -2.70
C GLY A 77 33.34 14.19 -3.14
N GLY A 78 33.14 13.81 -4.41
CA GLY A 78 33.65 12.55 -4.96
C GLY A 78 32.91 11.30 -4.48
N ARG A 79 31.85 11.46 -3.69
CA ARG A 79 31.03 10.36 -3.19
C ARG A 79 30.15 9.81 -4.31
N GLN A 80 29.84 8.52 -4.24
CA GLN A 80 28.90 7.87 -5.16
C GLN A 80 27.67 7.41 -4.37
N ALA A 81 26.54 7.32 -5.06
CA ALA A 81 25.33 6.73 -4.54
C ALA A 81 24.69 5.88 -5.65
N THR A 82 24.19 4.71 -5.29
CA THR A 82 23.43 3.85 -6.18
C THR A 82 21.94 4.14 -6.01
N VAL A 83 21.27 4.45 -7.11
CA VAL A 83 19.85 4.80 -7.16
C VAL A 83 19.10 3.68 -7.87
N ILE A 84 17.98 3.25 -7.29
CA ILE A 84 17.07 2.24 -7.83
C ILE A 84 15.72 2.91 -8.09
N GLU A 85 15.26 2.83 -9.32
CA GLU A 85 14.01 3.41 -9.81
C GLU A 85 13.17 2.33 -10.51
N GLY A 86 11.92 2.65 -10.86
CA GLY A 86 11.02 1.73 -11.57
C GLY A 86 10.23 0.78 -10.66
N LEU A 87 10.35 0.94 -9.33
CA LEU A 87 9.57 0.23 -8.32
C LEU A 87 8.72 1.24 -7.54
N THR A 88 7.40 1.20 -7.71
CA THR A 88 6.53 2.19 -7.05
C THR A 88 6.25 1.83 -5.60
N ALA A 89 6.17 2.83 -4.72
CA ALA A 89 5.80 2.68 -3.32
C ALA A 89 4.35 2.21 -3.13
N LYS A 90 3.50 2.43 -4.14
CA LYS A 90 2.12 1.94 -4.15
C LYS A 90 2.07 0.42 -4.34
N ALA A 91 2.91 -0.11 -5.23
CA ALA A 91 2.90 -1.51 -5.60
C ALA A 91 3.84 -2.38 -4.75
N ASN A 92 4.79 -1.78 -4.04
CA ASN A 92 5.83 -2.47 -3.28
C ASN A 92 6.04 -1.86 -1.91
N ASP A 93 6.54 -2.67 -0.99
CA ASP A 93 7.10 -2.20 0.26
C ASP A 93 8.58 -1.78 0.06
N LEU A 94 8.78 -0.51 -0.33
CA LEU A 94 10.14 0.03 -0.53
C LEU A 94 10.98 0.04 0.77
N PRO A 95 10.43 0.35 1.96
CA PRO A 95 11.16 0.21 3.22
C PRO A 95 11.68 -1.22 3.47
N GLU A 96 10.85 -2.24 3.27
CA GLU A 96 11.25 -3.64 3.41
C GLU A 96 12.35 -4.00 2.39
N LEU A 97 12.18 -3.56 1.14
CA LEU A 97 13.18 -3.78 0.09
C LEU A 97 14.52 -3.09 0.42
N LEU A 98 14.48 -1.85 0.91
CA LEU A 98 15.68 -1.14 1.35
C LEU A 98 16.41 -1.94 2.44
N GLY A 99 15.70 -2.45 3.45
CA GLY A 99 16.32 -3.26 4.51
C GLY A 99 17.06 -4.48 3.97
N LYS A 100 16.49 -5.18 2.98
CA LYS A 100 17.14 -6.32 2.30
C LYS A 100 18.41 -5.88 1.54
N LEU A 101 18.35 -4.74 0.86
CA LEU A 101 19.48 -4.22 0.09
C LEU A 101 20.61 -3.70 1.00
N GLN A 102 20.27 -3.06 2.13
CA GLN A 102 21.23 -2.61 3.13
C GLN A 102 21.96 -3.80 3.75
N ALA A 103 21.23 -4.87 4.10
CA ALA A 103 21.84 -6.10 4.62
C ALA A 103 22.80 -6.75 3.61
N ALA A 104 22.48 -6.69 2.31
CA ALA A 104 23.34 -7.23 1.25
C ALA A 104 24.58 -6.37 0.96
N CYS A 105 24.48 -5.04 1.09
CA CYS A 105 25.55 -4.12 0.71
C CYS A 105 26.40 -3.62 1.89
N GLY A 106 25.91 -3.73 3.12
CA GLY A 106 26.57 -3.17 4.30
C GLY A 106 26.60 -1.63 4.30
N ALA A 107 25.67 -1.00 3.57
CA ALA A 107 25.65 0.45 3.35
C ALA A 107 24.33 1.08 3.83
N GLY A 108 24.40 2.34 4.23
CA GLY A 108 23.22 3.15 4.53
C GLY A 108 22.44 3.52 3.27
N GLY A 109 21.15 3.82 3.44
CA GLY A 109 20.27 4.20 2.33
C GLY A 109 18.95 4.80 2.81
N THR A 110 18.20 5.36 1.87
CA THR A 110 16.96 6.09 2.11
C THR A 110 15.95 5.78 1.02
N VAL A 111 14.68 5.66 1.40
CA VAL A 111 13.56 5.61 0.46
C VAL A 111 13.02 7.03 0.25
N LYS A 112 12.89 7.47 -1.00
CA LYS A 112 12.12 8.67 -1.34
C LYS A 112 10.78 8.27 -1.93
N ALA A 113 9.80 8.06 -1.06
CA ALA A 113 8.48 7.56 -1.45
C ALA A 113 7.72 8.46 -2.45
N LYS A 114 8.01 9.77 -2.49
CA LYS A 114 7.39 10.70 -3.47
C LYS A 114 7.94 10.51 -4.90
N GLU A 115 9.16 10.01 -5.01
CA GLU A 115 9.89 9.86 -6.26
C GLU A 115 10.01 8.38 -6.67
N ASP A 116 9.43 7.46 -5.90
CA ASP A 116 9.52 6.00 -6.12
C ASP A 116 10.97 5.51 -6.31
N LEU A 117 11.89 6.07 -5.51
CA LEU A 117 13.32 5.77 -5.59
C LEU A 117 13.88 5.26 -4.26
N ILE A 118 14.83 4.33 -4.37
CA ILE A 118 15.68 3.89 -3.25
C ILE A 118 17.11 4.34 -3.55
N GLU A 119 17.73 5.04 -2.60
CA GLU A 119 19.12 5.50 -2.71
C GLU A 119 19.98 4.78 -1.67
N LEU A 120 21.07 4.15 -2.11
CA LEU A 120 22.12 3.59 -1.25
C LEU A 120 23.42 4.36 -1.42
N GLN A 121 24.17 4.54 -0.34
CA GLN A 121 25.49 5.17 -0.38
C GLN A 121 26.53 4.21 -0.98
N GLY A 122 27.42 4.71 -1.82
CA GLY A 122 28.46 3.92 -2.50
C GLY A 122 28.03 3.38 -3.87
N ASP A 123 28.99 2.75 -4.54
CA ASP A 123 28.75 1.98 -5.77
C ASP A 123 28.60 0.50 -5.41
N HIS A 124 27.34 0.06 -5.36
CA HIS A 124 26.96 -1.32 -5.10
C HIS A 124 26.10 -1.88 -6.24
N ALA A 125 26.21 -1.31 -7.45
CA ALA A 125 25.33 -1.66 -8.55
C ALA A 125 25.34 -3.16 -8.87
N ALA A 126 26.50 -3.81 -8.89
CA ALA A 126 26.60 -5.25 -9.15
C ALA A 126 25.87 -6.10 -8.10
N THR A 127 26.10 -5.82 -6.81
CA THR A 127 25.46 -6.52 -5.69
C THR A 127 23.96 -6.28 -5.68
N ILE A 128 23.51 -5.03 -5.87
CA ILE A 128 22.10 -4.66 -5.92
C ILE A 128 21.39 -5.35 -7.08
N ARG A 129 21.99 -5.37 -8.28
CA ARG A 129 21.43 -6.06 -9.45
C ARG A 129 21.24 -7.54 -9.16
N LYS A 130 22.24 -8.21 -8.58
CA LYS A 130 22.15 -9.63 -8.20
C LYS A 130 21.06 -9.87 -7.15
N SER A 131 20.99 -9.04 -6.12
CA SER A 131 19.97 -9.15 -5.06
C SER A 131 18.56 -8.95 -5.61
N LEU A 132 18.34 -7.95 -6.46
CA LEU A 132 17.04 -7.70 -7.08
C LEU A 132 16.61 -8.85 -7.99
N THR A 133 17.53 -9.41 -8.79
CA THR A 133 17.26 -10.60 -9.60
C THR A 133 16.89 -11.81 -8.72
N ASN A 134 17.59 -12.03 -7.60
CA ASN A 134 17.27 -13.11 -6.66
C ASN A 134 15.90 -12.94 -6.00
N LEU A 135 15.44 -11.70 -5.81
CA LEU A 135 14.11 -11.37 -5.32
C LEU A 135 13.02 -11.46 -6.40
N GLY A 136 13.38 -11.81 -7.64
CA GLY A 136 12.46 -12.01 -8.76
C GLY A 136 12.16 -10.75 -9.58
N TYR A 137 12.84 -9.63 -9.33
CA TYR A 137 12.68 -8.43 -10.15
C TYR A 137 13.42 -8.57 -11.48
N ARG A 138 12.87 -7.97 -12.54
CA ARG A 138 13.64 -7.71 -13.76
C ARG A 138 14.54 -6.52 -13.51
N VAL A 139 15.80 -6.57 -13.94
CA VAL A 139 16.76 -5.51 -13.66
C VAL A 139 17.34 -4.95 -14.95
N LYS A 140 17.35 -3.62 -15.05
CA LYS A 140 17.92 -2.84 -16.16
C LYS A 140 19.08 -1.97 -15.69
#